data_AF-A0A1T3P1P4-F1
#
_entry.id   AF-A0A1T3P1P4-F1
#
_cell.length_a   1.000
_cell.length_b   1.000
_cell.length_c   1.000
_cell.angle_alpha   90.00
_cell.angle_beta   90.00
_cell.angle_gamma   90.00
#
_symmetry.space_group_name_H-M   'P 1'
#
loop_
_entity.id
_entity.type
_entity.pdbx_description
1 polymer ?
#
loop_
_entity_poly.entity_id
_entity_poly.type
_entity_poly.pdbx_seq_one_letter_code
_entity_poly.pdbx_strand_id
1 'polypeptide(L)'
;MAKRLLDLLLVVDVEATCWNGPIPDGQRSEIIEIGIATLDVTTGERIDRHGLLVRPTSSTVSAFCTELTTLTQADVDSGHTFADACALLRTEFKAHQRVWASWGEYDRQAFERQCAAEGVPYPFGARHLNAKTLYSLAHGLDRELGMAGALAHAGLPLDGTHHRGVDDAWNIAALLGGVLRASRPNTARTSG
;
A
#
# COMPACT_ATOMS: atom_id res chain seq x y z
N MET A 1 -10.83 4.68 -24.84
CA MET A 1 -11.84 3.82 -24.18
C MET A 1 -11.78 4.08 -22.68
N ALA A 2 -12.91 4.05 -21.97
CA ALA A 2 -12.89 4.04 -20.52
C ALA A 2 -12.21 2.75 -20.03
N LYS A 3 -11.24 2.86 -19.11
CA LYS A 3 -10.58 1.70 -18.50
C LYS A 3 -11.61 0.89 -17.71
N ARG A 4 -11.62 -0.43 -17.92
CA ARG A 4 -12.45 -1.41 -17.21
C ARG A 4 -11.90 -1.66 -15.80
N LEU A 5 -12.70 -2.34 -14.99
CA LEU A 5 -12.42 -2.55 -13.57
C LEU A 5 -11.16 -3.35 -13.26
N LEU A 6 -10.69 -4.19 -14.20
CA LEU A 6 -9.46 -4.98 -14.08
C LEU A 6 -8.26 -4.32 -14.76
N ASP A 7 -8.44 -3.17 -15.41
CA ASP A 7 -7.36 -2.48 -16.11
C ASP A 7 -6.46 -1.71 -15.13
N LEU A 8 -6.95 -1.47 -13.92
CA LEU A 8 -6.28 -0.72 -12.86
C LEU A 8 -6.21 -1.53 -11.58
N LEU A 9 -5.00 -1.66 -11.03
CA LEU A 9 -4.74 -2.21 -9.70
C LEU A 9 -4.43 -1.05 -8.75
N LEU A 10 -5.03 -1.06 -7.57
CA LEU A 10 -4.63 -0.14 -6.49
C LEU A 10 -3.57 -0.81 -5.63
N VAL A 11 -2.40 -0.22 -5.56
CA VAL A 11 -1.36 -0.63 -4.61
C VAL A 11 -1.47 0.27 -3.39
N VAL A 12 -1.59 -0.34 -2.22
CA VAL A 12 -1.81 0.36 -0.95
C VAL A 12 -0.73 -0.06 0.03
N ASP A 13 -0.24 0.91 0.78
CA ASP A 13 0.71 0.73 1.88
C ASP A 13 0.30 1.68 3.00
N VAL A 14 0.24 1.19 4.24
CA VAL A 14 -0.17 2.02 5.39
C VAL A 14 0.95 2.20 6.38
N GLU A 15 1.09 3.44 6.86
CA GLU A 15 1.81 3.70 8.08
C GLU A 15 0.83 3.71 9.25
N ALA A 16 1.28 3.20 10.40
CA ALA A 16 0.49 3.14 11.61
C ALA A 16 1.27 3.66 12.82
N THR A 17 0.56 4.11 13.85
CA THR A 17 1.18 4.40 15.14
C THR A 17 1.98 3.19 15.63
N CYS A 18 3.23 3.44 16.02
CA CYS A 18 4.17 2.42 16.46
C CYS A 18 5.09 2.93 17.57
N TRP A 19 5.72 2.01 18.30
CA TRP A 19 6.58 2.29 19.44
C TRP A 19 7.81 1.39 19.42
N ASN A 20 8.90 1.86 20.02
CA ASN A 20 10.07 1.03 20.27
C ASN A 20 9.82 0.16 21.51
N GLY A 21 9.08 -0.94 21.33
CA GLY A 21 8.69 -1.86 22.40
C GLY A 21 7.19 -2.16 22.42
N PRO A 22 6.63 -2.57 23.57
CA PRO A 22 5.21 -2.87 23.69
C PRO A 22 4.35 -1.62 23.45
N ILE A 23 3.11 -1.84 22.99
CA ILE A 23 2.11 -0.78 22.86
C ILE A 23 1.80 -0.23 24.26
N PRO A 24 1.88 1.09 24.49
CA PRO A 24 1.53 1.69 25.77
C PRO A 24 0.08 1.42 26.19
N ASP A 25 -0.14 1.31 27.50
CA ASP A 25 -1.48 1.08 28.05
C ASP A 25 -2.50 2.11 27.53
N GLY A 26 -3.64 1.60 27.07
CA GLY A 26 -4.73 2.42 26.52
C GLY A 26 -4.57 2.84 25.06
N GLN A 27 -3.40 2.59 24.44
CA GLN A 27 -3.18 2.88 23.01
C GLN A 27 -3.37 1.61 22.15
N ARG A 28 -3.54 1.80 20.85
CA ARG A 28 -3.59 0.72 19.86
C ARG A 28 -2.88 1.15 18.57
N SER A 29 -2.47 0.21 17.73
CA SER A 29 -1.99 0.57 16.40
C SER A 29 -3.17 1.13 15.58
N GLU A 30 -3.04 2.37 15.09
CA GLU A 30 -4.00 3.07 14.24
C GLU A 30 -3.28 3.51 12.96
N ILE A 31 -3.92 3.35 11.81
CA ILE A 31 -3.45 3.86 10.53
C ILE A 31 -3.36 5.38 10.61
N ILE A 32 -2.21 5.94 10.22
CA ILE A 32 -1.90 7.38 10.22
C ILE A 32 -1.55 7.93 8.84
N GLU A 33 -1.19 7.07 7.88
CA GLU A 33 -1.08 7.43 6.46
C GLU A 33 -1.56 6.24 5.62
N ILE A 34 -2.32 6.52 4.57
CA ILE A 34 -2.69 5.56 3.54
C ILE A 34 -2.05 6.01 2.24
N GLY A 35 -1.00 5.31 1.84
CA GLY A 35 -0.41 5.41 0.52
C GLY A 35 -1.22 4.66 -0.52
N ILE A 36 -1.40 5.28 -1.67
CA ILE A 36 -2.15 4.70 -2.79
C ILE A 36 -1.35 4.97 -4.06
N ALA A 37 -1.09 3.93 -4.84
CA ALA A 37 -0.55 4.05 -6.19
C ALA A 37 -1.45 3.30 -7.18
N THR A 38 -1.84 3.96 -8.27
CA THR A 38 -2.61 3.30 -9.33
C THR A 38 -1.65 2.71 -10.36
N LEU A 39 -1.75 1.39 -10.58
CA LEU A 39 -0.98 0.66 -11.58
C LEU A 39 -1.87 0.30 -12.77
N ASP A 40 -1.44 0.64 -13.99
CA ASP A 40 -2.05 0.15 -15.21
C ASP A 40 -1.68 -1.32 -15.42
N VAL A 41 -2.66 -2.21 -15.37
CA VAL A 41 -2.45 -3.66 -15.52
C VAL A 41 -2.12 -4.06 -16.95
N THR A 42 -2.45 -3.23 -17.95
CA THR A 42 -2.18 -3.45 -19.39
C THR A 42 -0.80 -2.99 -19.81
N THR A 43 -0.23 -1.95 -19.21
CA THR A 43 1.14 -1.48 -19.54
C THR A 43 2.16 -1.86 -18.46
N GLY A 44 1.70 -2.11 -17.24
CA GLY A 44 2.54 -2.25 -16.05
C GLY A 44 3.10 -0.91 -15.56
N GLU A 45 2.60 0.22 -16.08
CA GLU A 45 3.07 1.55 -15.72
C GLU A 45 2.28 2.11 -14.55
N ARG A 46 2.98 2.81 -13.66
CA ARG A 46 2.37 3.55 -12.57
C ARG A 46 1.73 4.83 -13.13
N ILE A 47 0.51 5.13 -12.74
CA ILE A 47 -0.28 6.26 -13.27
C ILE A 47 -0.16 7.47 -12.35
N ASP A 48 -0.52 7.30 -11.08
CA ASP A 48 -0.55 8.33 -10.05
C ASP A 48 -0.29 7.73 -8.67
N ARG A 49 0.04 8.61 -7.71
CA ARG A 49 0.13 8.28 -6.29
C ARG A 49 -0.52 9.35 -5.43
N HIS A 50 -1.09 8.93 -4.32
CA HIS A 50 -1.76 9.77 -3.35
C HIS A 50 -1.41 9.31 -1.93
N GLY A 51 -1.22 10.25 -1.02
CA GLY A 51 -1.11 9.99 0.42
C GLY A 51 -2.30 10.61 1.13
N LEU A 52 -3.00 9.82 1.94
CA LEU A 52 -4.06 10.30 2.82
C LEU A 52 -3.58 10.22 4.26
N LEU A 53 -3.33 11.35 4.91
CA LEU A 53 -3.05 11.38 6.34
C LEU A 53 -4.34 11.10 7.12
N VAL A 54 -4.21 10.31 8.17
CA VAL A 54 -5.32 9.87 9.03
C VAL A 54 -5.02 10.26 10.46
N ARG A 55 -5.96 10.94 11.10
CA ARG A 55 -5.85 11.36 12.49
C ARG A 55 -6.19 10.18 13.42
N PRO A 56 -5.24 9.72 14.26
CA PRO A 56 -5.52 8.69 15.26
C PRO A 56 -6.42 9.26 16.37
N THR A 57 -7.24 8.41 16.99
CA THR A 57 -8.22 8.81 18.02
C THR A 57 -7.91 8.27 19.40
N SER A 58 -7.12 7.20 19.47
CA SER A 58 -6.82 6.50 20.74
C SER A 58 -5.34 6.40 21.02
N SER A 59 -4.50 6.97 20.15
CA SER A 59 -3.06 6.83 20.19
C SER A 59 -2.37 8.10 19.73
N THR A 60 -1.12 8.23 20.12
CA THR A 60 -0.25 9.35 19.75
C THR A 60 0.93 8.84 18.94
N VAL A 61 1.40 9.66 18.00
CA VAL A 61 2.60 9.38 17.22
C VAL A 61 3.81 9.48 18.17
N SER A 62 4.48 8.36 18.38
CA SER A 62 5.69 8.32 19.21
C SER A 62 6.90 8.90 18.47
N ALA A 63 7.94 9.28 19.20
CA ALA A 63 9.20 9.72 18.58
C ALA A 63 9.80 8.66 17.65
N PHE A 64 9.68 7.37 18.00
CA PHE A 64 10.10 6.26 17.15
C PHE A 64 9.29 6.20 15.86
N CYS A 65 7.97 6.39 15.95
CA CYS A 65 7.09 6.42 14.79
C CYS A 65 7.44 7.59 13.86
N THR A 66 7.72 8.77 14.41
CA THR A 66 8.17 9.92 13.63
C THR A 66 9.54 9.69 13.01
N GLU A 67 10.50 9.08 13.70
CA GLU A 67 11.81 8.75 13.10
C GLU A 67 11.66 7.77 11.93
N LEU A 68 10.79 6.78 12.09
CA LEU A 68 10.54 5.76 11.07
C LEU A 68 9.82 6.36 9.86
N THR A 69 8.69 7.03 10.09
CA THR A 69 7.74 7.44 9.05
C THR A 69 7.89 8.89 8.61
N THR A 70 8.72 9.68 9.29
CA THR A 70 8.80 11.15 9.19
C THR A 70 7.53 11.92 9.55
N LEU A 71 6.43 11.24 9.88
CA LEU A 71 5.16 11.88 10.24
C LEU A 71 5.22 12.37 11.69
N THR A 72 4.88 13.63 11.90
CA THR A 72 4.72 14.21 13.24
C THR A 72 3.27 14.12 13.71
N GLN A 73 3.05 14.29 15.02
CA GLN A 73 1.70 14.41 15.56
C GLN A 73 0.92 15.56 14.88
N ALA A 74 1.57 16.69 14.62
CA ALA A 74 0.94 17.83 13.97
C ALA A 74 0.49 17.54 12.54
N ASP A 75 1.26 16.72 11.80
CA ASP A 75 0.88 16.29 10.45
C ASP A 75 -0.41 15.47 10.50
N VAL A 76 -0.45 14.43 11.35
CA VAL A 76 -1.60 13.51 11.42
C VAL A 76 -2.83 14.16 12.05
N ASP A 77 -2.66 15.14 12.95
CA ASP A 77 -3.77 15.90 13.56
C ASP A 77 -4.56 16.71 12.52
N SER A 78 -3.91 17.09 11.42
CA SER A 78 -4.53 17.77 10.28
C SER A 78 -5.18 16.81 9.27
N GLY A 79 -4.98 15.51 9.45
CA GLY A 79 -5.47 14.46 8.57
C GLY A 79 -6.98 14.22 8.64
N HIS A 80 -7.44 13.33 7.77
CA HIS A 80 -8.82 12.87 7.73
C HIS A 80 -9.17 12.03 8.98
N THR A 81 -10.44 11.93 9.32
CA THR A 81 -10.86 10.80 10.16
C THR A 81 -10.65 9.49 9.39
N PHE A 82 -10.45 8.38 10.10
CA PHE A 82 -10.33 7.06 9.46
C PHE A 82 -11.57 6.72 8.61
N ALA A 83 -12.76 7.11 9.07
CA ALA A 83 -14.02 6.96 8.34
C ALA A 83 -14.02 7.76 7.02
N ASP A 84 -13.58 9.01 7.04
CA ASP A 84 -13.51 9.86 5.84
C ASP A 84 -12.49 9.32 4.83
N ALA A 85 -11.32 8.87 5.31
CA ALA A 85 -10.30 8.27 4.47
C ALA A 85 -10.81 6.98 3.80
N CYS A 86 -11.53 6.13 4.54
CA CYS A 86 -12.20 4.95 3.97
C CYS A 86 -13.27 5.32 2.95
N ALA A 87 -14.04 6.39 3.18
CA ALA A 87 -15.02 6.88 2.22
C ALA A 87 -14.34 7.35 0.92
N LEU A 88 -13.25 8.11 1.01
CA LEU A 88 -12.46 8.57 -0.14
C LEU A 88 -11.89 7.39 -0.95
N LEU A 89 -11.35 6.36 -0.29
CA LEU A 89 -10.94 5.11 -0.93
C LEU A 89 -12.06 4.50 -1.77
N ARG A 90 -13.29 4.49 -1.24
CA ARG A 90 -14.45 3.93 -1.95
C ARG A 90 -14.93 4.82 -3.09
N THR A 91 -14.99 6.14 -2.90
CA THR A 91 -15.61 7.07 -3.87
C THR A 91 -14.64 7.51 -4.95
N GLU A 92 -13.45 7.98 -4.59
CA GLU A 92 -12.47 8.54 -5.53
C GLU A 92 -11.66 7.41 -6.19
N PHE A 93 -11.20 6.47 -5.37
CA PHE A 93 -10.34 5.37 -5.84
C PHE A 93 -11.11 4.11 -6.23
N LYS A 94 -12.43 4.07 -6.04
CA LYS A 94 -13.27 2.89 -6.35
C LYS A 94 -12.71 1.59 -5.73
N ALA A 95 -12.10 1.67 -4.56
CA ALA A 95 -11.38 0.58 -3.91
C ALA A 95 -12.25 -0.67 -3.64
N HIS A 96 -13.55 -0.46 -3.42
CA HIS A 96 -14.53 -1.53 -3.26
C HIS A 96 -14.78 -2.35 -4.54
N GLN A 97 -14.44 -1.80 -5.71
CA GLN A 97 -14.67 -2.42 -7.01
C GLN A 97 -13.35 -2.90 -7.64
N ARG A 98 -12.21 -2.30 -7.32
CA ARG A 98 -10.92 -2.66 -7.93
C ARG A 98 -10.28 -3.84 -7.19
N VAL A 99 -9.38 -4.53 -7.89
CA VAL A 99 -8.38 -5.37 -7.21
C VAL A 99 -7.41 -4.41 -6.52
N TRP A 100 -6.94 -4.80 -5.35
CA TRP A 100 -5.91 -4.04 -4.66
C TRP A 100 -4.81 -4.97 -4.14
N ALA A 101 -3.64 -4.42 -3.89
CA ALA A 101 -2.46 -5.15 -3.44
C ALA A 101 -1.72 -4.37 -2.37
N SER A 102 -1.00 -5.08 -1.51
CA SER A 102 -0.07 -4.49 -0.54
C SER A 102 1.15 -5.38 -0.34
N TRP A 103 2.22 -4.89 0.31
CA TRP A 103 3.47 -5.63 0.47
C TRP A 103 3.47 -6.60 1.65
N GLY A 104 2.53 -7.54 1.61
CA GLY A 104 2.29 -8.50 2.67
C GLY A 104 0.84 -8.50 3.08
N GLU A 105 0.58 -8.91 4.32
CA GLU A 105 -0.77 -9.04 4.86
C GLU A 105 -1.10 -7.97 5.92
N TYR A 106 -0.09 -7.21 6.34
CA TYR A 106 -0.22 -6.26 7.44
C TYR A 106 -1.29 -5.20 7.15
N ASP A 107 -1.27 -4.59 5.97
CA ASP A 107 -2.17 -3.50 5.59
C ASP A 107 -3.62 -3.94 5.59
N ARG A 108 -3.92 -5.09 4.98
CA ARG A 108 -5.27 -5.67 4.97
C ARG A 108 -5.76 -5.88 6.41
N GLN A 109 -4.94 -6.51 7.23
CA GLN A 109 -5.32 -6.75 8.62
C GLN A 109 -5.42 -5.46 9.43
N ALA A 110 -4.62 -4.43 9.13
CA ALA A 110 -4.70 -3.13 9.79
C ALA A 110 -6.05 -2.46 9.51
N PHE A 111 -6.48 -2.42 8.25
CA PHE A 111 -7.81 -1.95 7.89
C PHE A 111 -8.92 -2.79 8.53
N GLU A 112 -8.84 -4.12 8.48
CA GLU A 112 -9.84 -5.02 9.08
C GLU A 112 -10.00 -4.77 10.59
N ARG A 113 -8.88 -4.69 11.32
CA ARG A 113 -8.88 -4.42 12.77
C ARG A 113 -9.46 -3.06 13.10
N GLN A 114 -9.01 -2.01 12.41
CA GLN A 114 -9.45 -0.65 12.71
C GLN A 114 -10.89 -0.40 12.28
N CYS A 115 -11.33 -0.93 11.14
CA CYS A 115 -12.73 -0.91 10.72
C CYS A 115 -13.63 -1.60 11.75
N ALA A 116 -13.24 -2.77 12.24
CA ALA A 116 -14.00 -3.48 13.27
C ALA A 116 -14.04 -2.71 14.60
N ALA A 117 -12.93 -2.11 15.02
CA ALA A 117 -12.84 -1.36 16.27
C ALA A 117 -13.66 -0.07 16.24
N GLU A 118 -13.74 0.61 15.10
CA GLU A 118 -14.38 1.93 14.96
C GLU A 118 -15.77 1.88 14.31
N GLY A 119 -16.25 0.69 13.90
CA GLY A 119 -17.53 0.52 13.22
C GLY A 119 -17.56 1.14 11.81
N VAL A 120 -16.39 1.28 11.18
CA VAL A 120 -16.25 1.87 9.83
C VAL A 120 -16.41 0.79 8.76
N PRO A 121 -17.23 1.00 7.72
CA PRO A 121 -17.34 0.05 6.61
C PRO A 121 -15.99 -0.16 5.91
N TYR A 122 -15.57 -1.43 5.77
CA TYR A 122 -14.34 -1.79 5.08
C TYR A 122 -14.29 -1.21 3.65
N PRO A 123 -13.20 -0.51 3.25
CA PRO A 123 -13.20 0.26 2.01
C PRO A 123 -12.92 -0.57 0.74
N PHE A 124 -12.32 -1.76 0.88
CA PHE A 124 -11.91 -2.59 -0.25
C PHE A 124 -12.91 -3.70 -0.58
N GLY A 125 -12.80 -4.25 -1.80
CA GLY A 125 -13.44 -5.51 -2.16
C GLY A 125 -12.65 -6.72 -1.65
N ALA A 126 -13.22 -7.92 -1.82
CA ALA A 126 -12.60 -9.18 -1.38
C ALA A 126 -11.35 -9.60 -2.19
N ARG A 127 -10.97 -8.85 -3.22
CA ARG A 127 -9.87 -9.18 -4.15
C ARG A 127 -8.60 -8.43 -3.74
N HIS A 128 -7.92 -8.94 -2.72
CA HIS A 128 -6.59 -8.52 -2.31
C HIS A 128 -5.51 -9.43 -2.91
N LEU A 129 -4.37 -8.85 -3.27
CA LEU A 129 -3.16 -9.56 -3.68
C LEU A 129 -2.03 -9.24 -2.71
N ASN A 130 -1.45 -10.27 -2.11
CA ASN A 130 -0.18 -10.13 -1.40
C ASN A 130 0.96 -9.99 -2.43
N ALA A 131 1.40 -8.75 -2.67
CA ALA A 131 2.41 -8.40 -3.67
C ALA A 131 3.77 -9.03 -3.35
N LYS A 132 4.11 -9.13 -2.06
CA LYS A 132 5.36 -9.69 -1.57
C LYS A 132 5.48 -11.18 -1.90
N THR A 133 4.41 -11.93 -1.66
CA THR A 133 4.35 -13.35 -2.03
C THR A 133 4.37 -13.52 -3.54
N LEU A 134 3.57 -12.75 -4.28
CA LEU A 134 3.52 -12.82 -5.74
C LEU A 134 4.89 -12.54 -6.38
N TYR A 135 5.57 -11.48 -5.93
CA TYR A 135 6.91 -11.13 -6.40
C TYR A 135 7.91 -12.27 -6.15
N SER A 136 7.90 -12.82 -4.94
CA SER A 136 8.83 -13.89 -4.56
C SER A 136 8.62 -15.15 -5.40
N LEU A 137 7.36 -15.53 -5.65
CA LEU A 137 7.02 -16.66 -6.52
C LEU A 137 7.40 -16.41 -7.98
N ALA A 138 7.11 -15.21 -8.50
CA ALA A 138 7.42 -14.84 -9.89
C ALA A 138 8.92 -14.84 -10.18
N HIS A 139 9.74 -14.58 -9.17
CA HIS A 139 11.21 -14.58 -9.26
C HIS A 139 11.87 -15.88 -8.75
N GLY A 140 11.09 -16.86 -8.30
CA GLY A 140 11.61 -18.14 -7.80
C GLY A 140 12.50 -18.00 -6.56
N LEU A 141 12.17 -17.07 -5.65
CA LEU A 141 12.95 -16.82 -4.44
C LEU A 141 12.62 -17.80 -3.32
N ASP A 142 13.65 -18.28 -2.61
CA ASP A 142 13.49 -19.20 -1.46
C ASP A 142 12.87 -18.53 -0.22
N ARG A 143 12.84 -17.20 -0.19
CA ARG A 143 12.25 -16.41 0.90
C ARG A 143 11.70 -15.11 0.38
N GLU A 144 10.71 -14.58 1.09
CA GLU A 144 10.17 -13.28 0.80
C GLU A 144 11.14 -12.14 1.19
N LEU A 145 11.20 -11.10 0.36
CA LEU A 145 12.00 -9.91 0.60
C LEU A 145 11.15 -8.79 1.20
N GLY A 146 11.73 -7.97 2.08
CA GLY A 146 11.18 -6.64 2.37
C GLY A 146 11.24 -5.75 1.12
N MET A 147 10.43 -4.69 1.06
CA MET A 147 10.30 -3.86 -0.14
C MET A 147 11.66 -3.33 -0.64
N ALA A 148 12.48 -2.76 0.24
CA ALA A 148 13.82 -2.28 -0.12
C ALA A 148 14.72 -3.38 -0.70
N GLY A 149 14.64 -4.61 -0.16
CA GLY A 149 15.36 -5.77 -0.69
C GLY A 149 14.84 -6.19 -2.07
N ALA A 150 13.53 -6.13 -2.29
CA ALA A 150 12.93 -6.42 -3.59
C ALA A 150 13.30 -5.37 -4.66
N LEU A 151 13.36 -4.09 -4.29
CA LEU A 151 13.87 -3.02 -5.16
C LEU A 151 15.31 -3.26 -5.57
N ALA A 152 16.19 -3.56 -4.60
CA ALA A 152 17.58 -3.90 -4.88
C ALA A 152 17.70 -5.12 -5.80
N HIS A 153 16.90 -6.17 -5.56
CA HIS A 153 16.83 -7.35 -6.43
C HIS A 153 16.38 -7.01 -7.85
N ALA A 154 15.42 -6.09 -8.01
CA ALA A 154 14.93 -5.63 -9.31
C ALA A 154 15.88 -4.64 -10.02
N GLY A 155 16.97 -4.21 -9.35
CA GLY A 155 17.84 -3.14 -9.85
C GLY A 155 17.15 -1.78 -9.92
N LEU A 156 16.13 -1.56 -9.08
CA LEU A 156 15.38 -0.31 -9.01
C LEU A 156 15.86 0.53 -7.82
N PRO A 157 16.08 1.85 -7.98
CA PRO A 157 16.29 2.74 -6.85
C PRO A 157 14.97 2.92 -6.09
N LEU A 158 15.07 3.25 -4.81
CA LEU A 158 13.93 3.73 -4.04
C LEU A 158 13.54 5.13 -4.52
N ASP A 159 12.28 5.32 -4.88
CA ASP A 159 11.69 6.60 -5.30
C ASP A 159 10.93 7.22 -4.12
N GLY A 160 11.48 8.30 -3.55
CA GLY A 160 10.90 8.99 -2.39
C GLY A 160 11.57 8.63 -1.07
N THR A 161 10.80 8.57 0.01
CA THR A 161 11.26 8.28 1.37
C THR A 161 10.71 6.93 1.83
N HIS A 162 11.58 6.02 2.26
CA HIS A 162 11.16 4.74 2.82
C HIS A 162 10.32 4.96 4.08
N HIS A 163 9.26 4.16 4.29
CA HIS A 163 8.26 4.35 5.36
C HIS A 163 7.43 5.63 5.24
N ARG A 164 7.30 6.13 4.01
CA ARG A 164 6.17 6.98 3.62
C ARG A 164 5.23 6.13 2.82
N GLY A 165 4.02 5.91 3.31
CA GLY A 165 3.07 5.00 2.67
C GLY A 165 2.86 5.35 1.19
N VAL A 166 2.78 6.65 0.86
CA VAL A 166 2.63 7.12 -0.54
C VAL A 166 3.80 6.73 -1.44
N ASP A 167 5.02 6.75 -0.92
CA ASP A 167 6.23 6.40 -1.66
C ASP A 167 6.43 4.88 -1.68
N ASP A 168 6.16 4.19 -0.59
CA ASP A 168 6.24 2.74 -0.51
C ASP A 168 5.21 2.09 -1.45
N ALA A 169 3.95 2.55 -1.45
CA ALA A 169 2.94 2.13 -2.43
C ALA A 169 3.41 2.34 -3.88
N TRP A 170 4.08 3.45 -4.17
CA TRP A 170 4.62 3.77 -5.50
C TRP A 170 5.77 2.86 -5.92
N ASN A 171 6.64 2.49 -4.98
CA ASN A 171 7.73 1.55 -5.20
C ASN A 171 7.20 0.11 -5.37
N ILE A 172 6.24 -0.30 -4.55
CA ILE A 172 5.55 -1.61 -4.69
C ILE A 172 4.86 -1.71 -6.05
N ALA A 173 4.22 -0.63 -6.51
CA ALA A 173 3.62 -0.59 -7.84
C ALA A 173 4.66 -0.77 -8.96
N ALA A 174 5.88 -0.25 -8.81
CA ALA A 174 6.96 -0.48 -9.78
C ALA A 174 7.37 -1.97 -9.84
N LEU A 175 7.49 -2.62 -8.67
CA LEU A 175 7.82 -4.04 -8.56
C LEU A 175 6.74 -4.91 -9.21
N LEU A 176 5.47 -4.67 -8.89
CA LEU A 176 4.35 -5.39 -9.51
C LEU A 176 4.26 -5.14 -11.02
N GLY A 177 4.49 -3.90 -11.46
CA GLY A 177 4.57 -3.58 -12.88
C GLY A 177 5.65 -4.38 -13.61
N GLY A 178 6.80 -4.61 -12.96
CA GLY A 178 7.87 -5.48 -13.44
C GLY A 178 7.40 -6.93 -13.62
N VAL A 179 6.74 -7.49 -12.60
CA VAL A 179 6.17 -8.85 -12.64
C VAL A 179 5.17 -9.00 -13.78
N LEU A 180 4.23 -8.05 -13.90
CA LEU A 180 3.19 -8.08 -14.94
C LEU A 180 3.76 -7.98 -16.36
N ARG A 181 4.83 -7.20 -16.56
CA ARG A 181 5.52 -7.12 -17.86
C ARG A 181 6.24 -8.42 -18.19
N ALA A 182 6.94 -9.01 -17.21
CA ALA A 182 7.69 -10.24 -17.39
C ALA A 182 6.78 -11.46 -17.64
N SER A 183 5.54 -11.47 -17.11
CA SER A 183 4.60 -12.57 -17.27
C SER A 183 3.91 -12.63 -18.64
N ARG A 184 4.08 -11.61 -19.49
CA ARG A 184 3.42 -11.56 -20.81
C ARG A 184 4.25 -12.28 -21.86
N PRO A 185 3.61 -13.01 -22.80
CA PRO A 185 4.33 -13.58 -23.92
C PRO A 185 4.98 -12.47 -24.73
N ASN A 186 6.26 -12.65 -25.04
CA ASN A 186 6.98 -11.74 -25.92
C ASN A 186 6.38 -11.88 -27.34
N THR A 187 5.52 -10.96 -27.73
CA THR A 187 4.86 -10.96 -29.06
C THR A 187 5.83 -10.71 -30.21
N ALA A 188 7.12 -10.51 -29.93
CA ALA A 188 8.17 -10.26 -30.92
C ALA A 188 9.02 -11.49 -31.31
N ARG A 189 8.54 -12.74 -31.14
CA ARG A 189 9.31 -13.95 -31.53
C ARG A 189 8.61 -14.96 -32.46
N THR A 190 7.47 -14.63 -33.04
CA THR A 190 6.85 -15.46 -34.08
C THR A 190 6.86 -14.74 -35.43
N SER A 191 8.07 -14.60 -35.98
CA SER A 191 8.30 -14.35 -37.40
C SER A 191 9.68 -14.91 -37.73
N GLY A 192 9.73 -16.23 -37.96
CA GLY A 192 10.90 -17.02 -38.31
C GLY A 192 10.45 -18.43 -38.61
#